data_AF-N1ZUM2-F1
#
_entry.id   AF-N1ZUM2-F1
#
_cell.length_a   1.000
_cell.length_b   1.000
_cell.length_c   1.000
_cell.angle_alpha   90.00
_cell.angle_beta   90.00
_cell.angle_gamma   90.00
#
_symmetry.space_group_name_H-M   'P 1'
#
loop_
_entity.id
_entity.type
_entity.pdbx_description
1 polymer ?
#
loop_
_entity_poly.entity_id
_entity_poly.type
_entity_poly.pdbx_seq_one_letter_code
_entity_poly.pdbx_strand_id
1 'polypeptide(L)'
;MNLGLNYLTNNYYMNQINQQKKAVEQDSSVGFNRILSAKSIGSAAKTEQSLKDMWQTRFPGGYYHVMDAYKIPQNVWERLDFPHEKFFSNEVDESVLNWQPAGAAPELSDSSVQSRLNSVLGKNSIVVPPALEEKLKNNPELADKIMTNIDNLFAWNGYPSLPDGMHSALIVLDENGEVAHYQLVGAGFMGPSDEELRRIEEEQKAKQEKREEYARLMEETAKEKKEKWQESNEKYYQSNLLEKVIRTYEVNFISQERVVCFAKTD
;
A
#
# COMPACT_ATOMS: atom_id res chain seq x y z
N MET A 1 18.38 -10.82 -23.92
CA MET A 1 17.34 -9.78 -24.17
C MET A 1 16.46 -9.75 -22.94
N ASN A 2 16.52 -8.65 -22.18
CA ASN A 2 15.81 -8.48 -20.91
C ASN A 2 14.57 -7.61 -21.18
N LEU A 3 13.41 -8.25 -21.37
CA LEU A 3 12.12 -7.59 -21.61
C LEU A 3 11.12 -7.88 -20.46
N GLY A 4 11.63 -8.24 -19.28
CA GLY A 4 10.86 -8.76 -18.14
C GLY A 4 10.39 -7.75 -17.08
N LEU A 5 10.98 -6.54 -17.04
CA LEU A 5 10.85 -5.63 -15.89
C LEU A 5 10.09 -4.34 -16.17
N ASN A 6 9.76 -4.04 -17.44
CA ASN A 6 9.07 -2.79 -17.82
C ASN A 6 7.54 -2.86 -17.81
N TYR A 7 6.93 -4.05 -17.64
CA TYR A 7 5.47 -4.21 -17.64
C TYR A 7 4.82 -4.20 -16.24
N LEU A 8 5.60 -4.31 -15.17
CA LEU A 8 5.09 -4.27 -13.79
C LEU A 8 5.15 -2.85 -13.18
N THR A 9 6.17 -2.06 -13.52
CA THR A 9 6.33 -0.67 -13.07
C THR A 9 5.29 0.26 -13.67
N ASN A 10 4.85 0.01 -14.90
CA ASN A 10 3.91 0.90 -15.62
C ASN A 10 2.43 0.73 -15.16
N ASN A 11 2.09 -0.41 -14.54
CA ASN A 11 0.72 -0.67 -14.06
C ASN A 11 0.44 -0.10 -12.66
N TYR A 12 1.48 0.18 -11.86
CA TYR A 12 1.32 0.72 -10.51
C TYR A 12 0.98 2.22 -10.54
N TYR A 13 1.70 3.00 -11.35
CA TYR A 13 1.47 4.44 -11.51
C TYR A 13 0.13 4.75 -12.18
N MET A 14 -0.29 3.93 -13.15
CA MET A 14 -1.57 4.10 -13.86
C MET A 14 -2.79 3.72 -13.02
N ASN A 15 -2.67 2.78 -12.08
CA ASN A 15 -3.76 2.46 -11.15
C ASN A 15 -3.99 3.59 -10.13
N GLN A 16 -2.92 4.26 -9.67
CA GLN A 16 -3.04 5.42 -8.78
C GLN A 16 -3.80 6.58 -9.46
N ILE A 17 -3.45 6.89 -10.71
CA ILE A 17 -4.11 7.95 -11.49
C ILE A 17 -5.59 7.59 -11.78
N ASN A 18 -5.90 6.33 -12.07
CA ASN A 18 -7.27 5.90 -12.34
C ASN A 18 -8.16 5.85 -11.08
N GLN A 19 -7.59 5.57 -9.90
CA GLN A 19 -8.31 5.70 -8.64
C GLN A 19 -8.54 7.18 -8.26
N GLN A 20 -7.56 8.06 -8.50
CA GLN A 20 -7.71 9.51 -8.33
C GLN A 20 -8.83 10.09 -9.19
N LYS A 21 -8.95 9.66 -10.47
CA LYS A 21 -10.04 10.12 -11.36
C LYS A 21 -11.43 9.69 -10.89
N LYS A 22 -11.57 8.46 -10.35
CA LYS A 22 -12.84 7.97 -9.80
C LYS A 22 -13.25 8.67 -8.50
N ALA A 23 -12.29 9.04 -7.65
CA ALA A 23 -12.56 9.80 -6.42
C ALA A 23 -12.99 11.24 -6.72
N VAL A 24 -12.32 11.91 -7.67
CA VAL A 24 -12.64 13.30 -8.07
C VAL A 24 -14.03 13.43 -8.71
N GLU A 25 -14.51 12.42 -9.44
CA GLU A 25 -15.89 12.42 -9.98
C GLU A 25 -16.96 12.21 -8.90
N GLN A 26 -16.65 11.53 -7.79
CA GLN A 26 -17.61 11.32 -6.69
C GLN A 26 -17.62 12.47 -5.65
N ASP A 27 -16.50 13.18 -5.45
CA ASP A 27 -16.36 14.19 -4.37
C ASP A 27 -16.89 15.59 -4.72
N SER A 28 -17.14 15.87 -6.01
CA SER A 28 -17.61 17.20 -6.45
C SER A 28 -18.99 17.60 -5.88
N SER A 29 -19.82 16.62 -5.50
CA SER A 29 -21.15 16.87 -4.90
C SER A 29 -21.13 16.91 -3.36
N VAL A 30 -20.14 16.27 -2.72
CA VAL A 30 -20.03 16.17 -1.25
C VAL A 30 -19.25 17.36 -0.67
N GLY A 31 -18.29 17.91 -1.44
CA GLY A 31 -17.48 19.06 -1.05
C GLY A 31 -18.28 20.34 -0.79
N PHE A 32 -19.32 20.65 -1.59
CA PHE A 32 -20.10 21.88 -1.43
C PHE A 32 -21.03 21.88 -0.21
N ASN A 33 -21.64 20.75 0.12
CA ASN A 33 -22.53 20.65 1.28
C ASN A 33 -21.74 20.68 2.60
N ARG A 34 -20.50 20.15 2.62
CA ARG A 34 -19.63 20.21 3.79
C ARG A 34 -19.13 21.64 4.08
N ILE A 35 -18.85 22.45 3.05
CA ILE A 35 -18.50 23.87 3.21
C ILE A 35 -19.68 24.66 3.79
N LEU A 36 -20.92 24.32 3.41
CA LEU A 36 -22.12 24.94 3.97
C LEU A 36 -22.40 24.50 5.43
N SER A 37 -22.15 23.24 5.79
CA SER A 37 -22.30 22.77 7.17
C SER A 37 -21.21 23.29 8.13
N ALA A 38 -19.99 23.53 7.63
CA ALA A 38 -18.94 24.20 8.40
C ALA A 38 -19.28 25.66 8.72
N LYS A 39 -20.07 26.32 7.86
CA LYS A 39 -20.51 27.70 8.06
C LYS A 39 -21.64 27.85 9.09
N SER A 40 -22.34 26.76 9.46
CA SER A 40 -23.48 26.79 10.40
C SER A 40 -23.12 26.51 11.88
N ILE A 41 -21.83 26.32 12.22
CA ILE A 41 -21.36 26.25 13.63
C ILE A 41 -20.77 27.62 14.03
N GLY A 42 -21.40 28.69 13.59
CA GLY A 42 -21.00 30.08 13.86
C GLY A 42 -21.90 30.75 14.90
N SER A 43 -22.02 30.21 16.12
CA SER A 43 -22.59 30.98 17.25
C SER A 43 -22.25 30.43 18.65
N ALA A 44 -21.05 29.91 18.86
CA ALA A 44 -20.52 29.71 20.21
C ALA A 44 -19.35 30.69 20.40
N ALA A 45 -19.38 31.44 21.51
CA ALA A 45 -18.45 32.52 21.82
C ALA A 45 -17.01 32.17 21.43
N LYS A 46 -16.38 32.99 20.57
CA LYS A 46 -14.95 32.91 20.26
C LYS A 46 -14.17 33.16 21.55
N THR A 47 -13.87 32.10 22.28
CA THR A 47 -12.72 32.10 23.18
C THR A 47 -11.52 32.25 22.27
N GLU A 48 -10.67 33.26 22.51
CA GLU A 48 -9.40 33.44 21.80
C GLU A 48 -8.54 32.20 22.05
N GLN A 49 -8.65 31.18 21.20
CA GLN A 49 -7.86 29.96 21.29
C GLN A 49 -6.46 30.29 20.79
N SER A 50 -5.44 29.98 21.60
CA SER A 50 -4.06 30.14 21.17
C SER A 50 -3.73 29.15 20.05
N LEU A 51 -2.71 29.43 19.23
CA LEU A 51 -2.24 28.49 18.20
C LEU A 51 -1.94 27.10 18.81
N LYS A 52 -1.35 27.09 20.01
CA LYS A 52 -1.11 25.86 20.77
C LYS A 52 -2.41 25.11 21.05
N ASP A 53 -3.45 25.79 21.52
CA ASP A 53 -4.75 25.16 21.81
C ASP A 53 -5.38 24.60 20.53
N MET A 54 -5.33 25.35 19.41
CA MET A 54 -5.83 24.90 18.12
C MET A 54 -5.09 23.65 17.62
N TRP A 55 -3.75 23.65 17.72
CA TRP A 55 -2.92 22.52 17.36
C TRP A 55 -3.23 21.29 18.20
N GLN A 56 -3.28 21.42 19.52
CA GLN A 56 -3.52 20.31 20.45
C GLN A 56 -4.97 19.81 20.42
N THR A 57 -5.94 20.67 20.06
CA THR A 57 -7.33 20.28 19.81
C THR A 57 -7.43 19.41 18.56
N ARG A 58 -6.68 19.76 17.51
CA ARG A 58 -6.66 18.99 16.26
C ARG A 58 -5.85 17.70 16.39
N PHE A 59 -4.71 17.75 17.07
CA PHE A 59 -3.80 16.66 17.29
C PHE A 59 -3.67 16.39 18.79
N PRO A 60 -4.54 15.54 19.36
CA PRO A 60 -4.43 15.17 20.78
C PRO A 60 -3.05 14.57 21.08
N GLY A 61 -2.33 15.16 22.02
CA GLY A 61 -0.94 14.78 22.33
C GLY A 61 0.11 15.34 21.37
N GLY A 62 -0.27 16.28 20.50
CA GLY A 62 0.65 17.01 19.63
C GLY A 62 1.65 17.85 20.40
N TYR A 63 2.91 17.78 19.98
CA TYR A 63 4.01 18.54 20.56
C TYR A 63 4.00 19.98 20.05
N TYR A 64 4.35 20.91 20.92
CA TYR A 64 4.45 22.34 20.63
C TYR A 64 5.75 22.87 21.20
N HIS A 65 6.62 23.38 20.35
CA HIS A 65 7.94 23.87 20.75
C HIS A 65 8.14 25.32 20.35
N VAL A 66 8.82 26.07 21.22
CA VAL A 66 9.16 27.47 20.96
C VAL A 66 10.66 27.60 20.76
N MET A 67 11.11 27.69 19.50
CA MET A 67 12.53 27.81 19.14
C MET A 67 12.73 28.25 17.68
N ASP A 68 13.92 28.75 17.36
CA ASP A 68 14.30 29.26 16.04
C ASP A 68 14.73 28.14 15.06
N ALA A 69 13.97 27.05 14.97
CA ALA A 69 14.27 25.94 14.05
C ALA A 69 14.20 26.36 12.57
N TYR A 70 13.51 27.45 12.24
CA TYR A 70 13.47 27.99 10.87
C TYR A 70 14.84 28.43 10.35
N LYS A 71 15.80 28.73 11.25
CA LYS A 71 17.17 29.11 10.89
C LYS A 71 18.03 27.94 10.42
N ILE A 72 17.54 26.70 10.57
CA ILE A 72 18.23 25.52 10.06
C ILE A 72 18.29 25.63 8.52
N PRO A 73 19.47 25.47 7.90
CA PRO A 73 19.57 25.47 6.45
C PRO A 73 18.79 24.31 5.82
N GLN A 74 18.09 24.56 4.71
CA GLN A 74 17.29 23.56 4.00
C GLN A 74 18.08 22.28 3.69
N ASN A 75 19.34 22.43 3.25
CA ASN A 75 20.22 21.31 2.90
C ASN A 75 20.64 20.45 4.11
N VAL A 76 20.51 20.98 5.33
CA VAL A 76 20.73 20.23 6.58
C VAL A 76 19.44 19.55 7.00
N TRP A 77 18.31 20.27 6.92
CA TRP A 77 16.98 19.76 7.25
C TRP A 77 16.59 18.54 6.41
N GLU A 78 16.78 18.60 5.09
CA GLU A 78 16.38 17.53 4.15
C GLU A 78 17.18 16.24 4.30
N ARG A 79 18.21 16.21 5.15
CA ARG A 79 19.01 15.00 5.33
C ARG A 79 18.30 13.98 6.19
N LEU A 80 18.35 12.71 5.78
CA LEU A 80 17.72 11.61 6.49
C LEU A 80 18.41 11.27 7.83
N ASP A 81 19.66 11.69 8.04
CA ASP A 81 20.37 11.62 9.34
C ASP A 81 20.09 12.80 10.27
N PHE A 82 19.41 13.85 9.80
CA PHE A 82 19.00 14.95 10.69
C PHE A 82 17.99 14.42 11.72
N PRO A 83 18.17 14.72 13.03
CA PRO A 83 17.41 14.14 14.15
C PRO A 83 15.96 14.69 14.29
N HIS A 84 15.15 14.54 13.24
CA HIS A 84 13.74 14.95 13.21
C HIS A 84 12.91 14.37 14.38
N GLU A 85 13.21 13.14 14.81
CA GLU A 85 12.55 12.45 15.91
C GLU A 85 12.65 13.19 17.25
N LYS A 86 13.68 14.03 17.43
CA LYS A 86 13.84 14.81 18.68
C LYS A 86 12.72 15.82 18.87
N PHE A 87 12.13 16.34 17.79
CA PHE A 87 11.01 17.28 17.84
C PHE A 87 9.68 16.63 18.25
N PHE A 88 9.64 15.30 18.43
CA PHE A 88 8.47 14.57 18.92
C PHE A 88 8.65 14.13 20.39
N SER A 89 9.38 14.94 21.17
CA SER A 89 9.62 14.73 22.59
C SER A 89 9.13 15.95 23.37
N ASN A 90 8.81 15.80 24.66
CA ASN A 90 8.31 16.94 25.46
C ASN A 90 9.31 18.09 25.54
N GLU A 91 10.60 17.75 25.60
CA GLU A 91 11.70 18.69 25.63
C GLU A 91 12.62 18.41 24.45
N VAL A 92 13.02 19.47 23.75
CA VAL A 92 13.91 19.41 22.60
C VAL A 92 15.20 20.10 23.00
N ASP A 93 16.31 19.38 22.89
CA ASP A 93 17.64 19.93 23.12
C ASP A 93 18.01 20.92 22.01
N GLU A 94 18.35 22.15 22.38
CA GLU A 94 18.78 23.22 21.48
C GLU A 94 20.01 22.85 20.65
N SER A 95 20.79 21.83 21.06
CA SER A 95 21.88 21.28 20.24
C SER A 95 21.42 20.85 18.84
N VAL A 96 20.12 20.54 18.67
CA VAL A 96 19.50 20.21 17.38
C VAL A 96 19.62 21.33 16.35
N LEU A 97 19.61 22.60 16.80
CA LEU A 97 19.67 23.77 15.94
C LEU A 97 21.06 23.97 15.31
N ASN A 98 22.09 23.49 15.99
CA ASN A 98 23.50 23.58 15.56
C ASN A 98 24.03 22.24 15.04
N TRP A 99 23.15 21.27 14.77
CA TRP A 99 23.55 19.97 14.29
C TRP A 99 24.30 20.06 12.96
N GLN A 100 25.34 19.24 12.81
CA GLN A 100 26.15 19.17 11.61
C GLN A 100 26.25 17.72 11.12
N PRO A 101 26.23 17.49 9.81
CA PRO A 101 26.35 16.15 9.26
C PRO A 101 27.76 15.59 9.50
N ALA A 102 27.83 14.37 10.02
CA ALA A 102 29.11 13.69 10.28
C ALA A 102 29.68 12.97 9.05
N GLY A 103 28.90 12.83 7.96
CA GLY A 103 29.31 12.06 6.78
C GLY A 103 28.36 12.15 5.59
N ALA A 104 28.41 11.14 4.72
CA ALA A 104 27.50 11.01 3.59
C ALA A 104 26.04 10.88 4.08
N ALA A 105 25.09 11.42 3.32
CA ALA A 105 23.68 11.29 3.66
C ALA A 105 23.28 9.81 3.54
N PRO A 106 22.59 9.24 4.54
CA PRO A 106 22.14 7.85 4.45
C PRO A 106 21.02 7.72 3.42
N GLU A 107 20.87 6.52 2.87
CA GLU A 107 19.77 6.21 1.96
C GLU A 107 18.47 6.02 2.73
N LEU A 108 17.34 6.25 2.06
CA LEU A 108 16.02 6.03 2.66
C LEU A 108 15.81 4.56 3.05
N SER A 109 16.40 3.62 2.31
CA SER A 109 16.39 2.17 2.58
C SER A 109 17.19 1.76 3.81
N ASP A 110 18.00 2.65 4.41
CA ASP A 110 18.79 2.33 5.59
C ASP A 110 17.87 1.98 6.77
N SER A 111 18.13 0.84 7.41
CA SER A 111 17.32 0.33 8.51
C SER A 111 17.25 1.29 9.71
N SER A 112 18.31 2.07 9.94
CA SER A 112 18.34 3.08 11.00
C SER A 112 17.41 4.26 10.69
N VAL A 113 17.34 4.68 9.43
CA VAL A 113 16.43 5.72 8.94
C VAL A 113 14.99 5.23 9.04
N GLN A 114 14.71 4.01 8.57
CA GLN A 114 13.40 3.37 8.66
C GLN A 114 12.92 3.25 10.11
N SER A 115 13.79 2.79 11.01
CA SER A 115 13.47 2.66 12.44
C SER A 115 13.09 4.01 13.05
N ARG A 116 13.83 5.08 12.73
CA ARG A 116 13.54 6.44 13.22
C ARG A 116 12.21 6.97 12.67
N LEU A 117 11.94 6.79 11.37
CA LEU A 117 10.67 7.19 10.75
C LEU A 117 9.48 6.44 11.37
N ASN A 118 9.63 5.14 11.60
CA ASN A 118 8.60 4.34 12.27
C ASN A 118 8.37 4.76 13.73
N SER A 119 9.42 5.23 14.44
CA SER A 119 9.31 5.66 15.84
C SER A 119 8.48 6.93 16.06
N VAL A 120 8.30 7.74 15.01
CA VAL A 120 7.54 8.98 15.07
C VAL A 120 6.09 8.82 14.63
N LEU A 121 5.72 7.74 13.95
CA LEU A 121 4.37 7.50 13.41
C LEU A 121 3.25 7.78 14.42
N GLY A 122 2.21 8.47 13.97
CA GLY A 122 1.08 8.91 14.79
C GLY A 122 1.35 10.13 15.67
N LYS A 123 2.61 10.58 15.80
CA LYS A 123 2.97 11.80 16.53
C LYS A 123 3.00 13.01 15.61
N ASN A 124 2.53 14.16 16.10
CA ASN A 124 2.54 15.42 15.36
C ASN A 124 3.23 16.50 16.20
N SER A 125 4.06 17.32 15.58
CA SER A 125 4.81 18.39 16.23
C SER A 125 4.79 19.68 15.42
N ILE A 126 4.67 20.80 16.11
CA ILE A 126 4.81 22.14 15.54
C ILE A 126 5.88 22.92 16.30
N VAL A 127 6.74 23.60 15.55
CA VAL A 127 7.81 24.44 16.07
C VAL A 127 7.55 25.88 15.66
N VAL A 128 7.47 26.75 16.67
CA VAL A 128 7.09 28.16 16.53
C VAL A 128 8.24 29.03 17.02
N PRO A 129 8.71 30.02 16.24
CA PRO A 129 9.74 30.94 16.73
C PRO A 129 9.22 31.81 17.89
N PRO A 130 10.05 32.13 18.90
CA PRO A 130 9.65 33.02 20.00
C PRO A 130 9.09 34.37 19.49
N ALA A 131 9.65 34.91 18.41
CA ALA A 131 9.18 36.15 17.79
C ALA A 131 7.76 36.01 17.20
N LEU A 132 7.39 34.84 16.68
CA LEU A 132 6.04 34.58 16.19
C LEU A 132 5.06 34.36 17.36
N GLU A 133 5.49 33.68 18.42
CA GLU A 133 4.68 33.45 19.63
C GLU A 133 4.19 34.79 20.23
N GLU A 134 5.06 35.78 20.34
CA GLU A 134 4.67 37.12 20.82
C GLU A 134 3.72 37.86 19.88
N LYS A 135 3.83 37.64 18.56
CA LYS A 135 2.89 38.22 17.58
C LYS A 135 1.50 37.59 17.71
N LEU A 136 1.43 36.29 17.97
CA LEU A 136 0.16 35.55 18.10
C LEU A 136 -0.66 36.00 19.31
N LYS A 137 -0.01 36.40 20.41
CA LYS A 137 -0.71 36.98 21.59
C LYS A 137 -1.52 38.23 21.26
N ASN A 138 -1.06 39.00 20.28
CA ASN A 138 -1.69 40.27 19.88
C ASN A 138 -2.58 40.12 18.63
N ASN A 139 -2.55 38.96 17.96
CA ASN A 139 -3.26 38.76 16.70
C ASN A 139 -3.78 37.31 16.57
N PRO A 140 -4.97 37.01 17.13
CA PRO A 140 -5.56 35.68 17.02
C PRO A 140 -5.92 35.28 15.58
N GLU A 141 -6.19 36.24 14.68
CA GLU A 141 -6.48 35.95 13.26
C GLU A 141 -5.28 35.34 12.53
N LEU A 142 -4.05 35.62 13.01
CA LEU A 142 -2.85 35.01 12.46
C LEU A 142 -2.77 33.51 12.76
N ALA A 143 -3.27 33.07 13.93
CA ALA A 143 -3.33 31.64 14.27
C ALA A 143 -4.26 30.88 13.31
N ASP A 144 -5.43 31.45 13.01
CA ASP A 144 -6.37 30.90 12.02
C ASP A 144 -5.73 30.79 10.63
N LYS A 145 -4.97 31.81 10.20
CA LYS A 145 -4.24 31.80 8.93
C LYS A 145 -3.18 30.68 8.90
N ILE A 146 -2.40 30.52 9.98
CA ILE A 146 -1.39 29.46 10.09
C ILE A 146 -2.03 28.08 9.96
N MET A 147 -3.13 27.84 10.69
CA MET A 147 -3.84 26.55 10.62
C MET A 147 -4.39 26.26 9.23
N THR A 148 -4.89 27.30 8.53
CA THR A 148 -5.33 27.18 7.12
C THR A 148 -4.17 26.87 6.17
N ASN A 149 -3.00 27.48 6.39
CA ASN A 149 -1.81 27.18 5.60
C ASN A 149 -1.34 25.73 5.81
N ILE A 150 -1.40 25.22 7.04
CA ILE A 150 -1.12 23.81 7.36
C ILE A 150 -2.13 22.88 6.67
N ASP A 151 -3.42 23.25 6.64
CA ASP A 151 -4.44 22.49 5.89
C ASP A 151 -4.12 22.39 4.41
N ASN A 152 -3.73 23.51 3.80
CA ASN A 152 -3.34 23.55 2.40
C ASN A 152 -2.10 22.68 2.14
N LEU A 153 -1.11 22.72 3.04
CA LEU A 153 0.08 21.87 2.98
C LEU A 153 -0.30 20.39 3.03
N PHE A 154 -1.16 19.99 3.95
CA PHE A 154 -1.61 18.59 4.05
C PHE A 154 -2.39 18.16 2.82
N ALA A 155 -3.34 18.97 2.35
CA ALA A 155 -4.11 18.69 1.15
C ALA A 155 -3.22 18.53 -0.09
N TRP A 156 -2.23 19.42 -0.26
CA TRP A 156 -1.28 19.36 -1.37
C TRP A 156 -0.45 18.07 -1.37
N ASN A 157 -0.08 17.57 -0.19
CA ASN A 157 0.72 16.36 -0.04
C ASN A 157 -0.11 15.07 0.11
N GLY A 158 -1.45 15.15 -0.02
CA GLY A 158 -2.34 14.01 0.20
C GLY A 158 -2.33 13.47 1.64
N TYR A 159 -1.87 14.29 2.58
CA TYR A 159 -1.79 13.97 3.99
C TYR A 159 -3.18 14.09 4.63
N PRO A 160 -3.58 13.16 5.52
CA PRO A 160 -4.91 13.21 6.12
C PRO A 160 -5.10 14.47 6.96
N SER A 161 -6.25 15.12 6.81
CA SER A 161 -6.57 16.33 7.57
C SER A 161 -6.83 16.08 9.06
N LEU A 162 -7.00 14.82 9.46
CA LEU A 162 -7.20 14.38 10.83
C LEU A 162 -6.17 13.30 11.20
N PRO A 163 -5.74 13.23 12.46
CA PRO A 163 -4.85 12.16 12.91
C PRO A 163 -5.53 10.79 12.75
N ASP A 164 -4.83 9.88 12.08
CA ASP A 164 -5.24 8.49 11.86
C ASP A 164 -4.33 7.48 12.58
N GLY A 165 -3.34 7.98 13.33
CA GLY A 165 -2.33 7.18 14.04
C GLY A 165 -1.29 6.53 13.11
N MET A 166 -1.40 6.74 11.80
CA MET A 166 -0.53 6.18 10.77
C MET A 166 0.35 7.25 10.12
N HIS A 167 0.04 8.53 10.36
CA HIS A 167 0.79 9.65 9.82
C HIS A 167 1.32 10.57 10.91
N SER A 168 2.46 11.19 10.60
CA SER A 168 3.17 12.15 11.44
C SER A 168 3.60 13.37 10.67
N ALA A 169 3.31 14.53 11.24
CA ALA A 169 3.72 15.82 10.71
C ALA A 169 4.66 16.52 11.70
N LEU A 170 5.78 17.01 11.19
CA LEU A 170 6.63 17.99 11.85
C LEU A 170 6.60 19.27 11.00
N ILE A 171 6.09 20.34 11.57
CA ILE A 171 5.97 21.64 10.90
C ILE A 171 6.81 22.67 11.65
N VAL A 172 7.62 23.43 10.92
CA VAL A 172 8.42 24.53 11.45
C VAL A 172 7.95 25.82 10.80
N LEU A 173 7.59 26.80 11.61
CA LEU A 173 7.15 28.12 11.16
C LEU A 173 8.30 29.13 11.16
N ASP A 174 8.22 30.13 10.29
CA ASP A 174 9.08 31.32 10.32
C ASP A 174 8.50 32.42 11.23
N GLU A 175 9.16 33.58 11.31
CA GLU A 175 8.69 34.71 12.13
C GLU A 175 7.39 35.35 11.63
N ASN A 176 6.93 35.04 10.41
CA ASN A 176 5.74 35.56 9.77
C ASN A 176 4.54 34.59 9.87
N GLY A 177 4.76 33.37 10.35
CA GLY A 177 3.75 32.31 10.38
C GLY A 177 3.63 31.54 9.06
N GLU A 178 4.62 31.65 8.17
CA GLU A 178 4.73 30.81 6.99
C GLU A 178 5.52 29.53 7.34
N VAL A 179 5.26 28.44 6.61
CA VAL A 179 5.96 27.16 6.83
C VAL A 179 7.38 27.28 6.26
N ALA A 180 8.38 27.30 7.13
CA ALA A 180 9.78 27.33 6.75
C ALA A 180 10.27 25.93 6.36
N HIS A 181 10.00 24.94 7.23
CA HIS A 181 10.40 23.55 7.04
C HIS A 181 9.24 22.62 7.39
N TYR A 182 9.20 21.46 6.74
CA TYR A 182 8.25 20.42 7.10
C TYR A 182 8.84 19.03 6.86
N GLN A 183 8.35 18.05 7.60
CA GLN A 183 8.60 16.63 7.38
C GLN A 183 7.28 15.89 7.60
N LEU A 184 6.80 15.21 6.55
CA LEU A 184 5.60 14.39 6.60
C LEU A 184 6.01 12.92 6.47
N VAL A 185 5.61 12.12 7.44
CA VAL A 185 5.84 10.68 7.47
C VAL A 185 4.49 9.98 7.49
N GLY A 186 4.32 8.95 6.68
CA GLY A 186 3.10 8.16 6.65
C GLY A 186 3.42 6.67 6.69
N ALA A 187 2.45 5.86 7.11
CA ALA A 187 2.50 4.40 7.04
C ALA A 187 2.35 3.94 5.58
N GLY A 188 3.31 4.32 4.74
CA GLY A 188 3.61 3.61 3.51
C GLY A 188 4.56 2.48 3.87
N PHE A 189 4.10 1.23 3.77
CA PHE A 189 4.93 0.03 3.90
C PHE A 189 6.19 0.19 3.05
N MET A 190 7.32 0.51 3.68
CA MET A 190 8.56 0.86 3.00
C MET A 190 9.50 -0.35 3.01
N GLY A 191 9.11 -1.39 2.27
CA GLY A 191 9.90 -2.59 2.00
C GLY A 191 10.15 -3.49 3.22
N PRO A 192 10.12 -4.84 3.07
CA PRO A 192 10.57 -5.71 4.14
C PRO A 192 12.06 -5.45 4.44
N SER A 193 12.43 -5.48 5.72
CA SER A 193 13.84 -5.45 6.15
C SER A 193 14.66 -6.55 5.47
N ASP A 194 15.99 -6.42 5.34
CA ASP A 194 16.86 -7.44 4.70
C ASP A 194 16.72 -8.86 5.32
N GLU A 195 16.36 -8.96 6.60
CA GLU A 195 16.03 -10.23 7.24
C GLU A 195 14.64 -10.76 6.87
N GLU A 196 13.67 -9.87 6.72
CA GLU A 196 12.32 -10.24 6.27
C GLU A 196 12.30 -10.61 4.79
N LEU A 197 13.11 -9.95 3.96
CA LEU A 197 13.32 -10.32 2.56
C LEU A 197 13.86 -11.75 2.44
N ARG A 198 14.84 -12.13 3.27
CA ARG A 198 15.36 -13.51 3.29
C ARG A 198 14.28 -14.52 3.71
N ARG A 199 13.48 -14.20 4.72
CA ARG A 199 12.36 -15.06 5.15
C ARG A 199 11.28 -15.19 4.07
N ILE A 200 10.94 -14.10 3.39
CA ILE A 200 9.97 -14.08 2.30
C ILE A 200 10.52 -14.86 1.10
N GLU A 201 11.80 -14.74 0.78
CA GLU A 201 12.44 -15.48 -0.31
C GLU A 201 12.47 -16.99 -0.02
N GLU A 202 12.80 -17.38 1.21
CA GLU A 202 12.71 -18.78 1.67
C GLU A 202 11.27 -19.31 1.62
N GLU A 203 10.28 -18.53 2.06
CA GLU A 203 8.88 -18.92 2.01
C GLU A 203 8.35 -19.03 0.56
N GLN A 204 8.72 -18.09 -0.31
CA GLN A 204 8.40 -18.12 -1.74
C GLN A 204 9.04 -19.33 -2.41
N LYS A 205 10.29 -19.65 -2.08
CA LYS A 205 10.99 -20.82 -2.61
C LYS A 205 10.33 -22.12 -2.15
N ALA A 206 10.00 -22.25 -0.87
CA ALA A 206 9.27 -23.41 -0.35
C ALA A 206 7.87 -23.55 -0.99
N LYS A 207 7.19 -22.43 -1.24
CA LYS A 207 5.89 -22.41 -1.91
C LYS A 207 6.00 -22.77 -3.39
N GLN A 208 7.06 -22.34 -4.06
CA GLN A 208 7.36 -22.68 -5.45
C GLN A 208 7.69 -24.17 -5.58
N GLU A 209 8.52 -24.72 -4.70
CA GLU A 209 8.84 -26.14 -4.64
C GLU A 209 7.58 -26.99 -4.44
N LYS A 210 6.70 -26.61 -3.50
CA LYS A 210 5.39 -27.28 -3.32
C LYS A 210 4.50 -27.20 -4.55
N ARG A 211 4.50 -26.07 -5.27
CA ARG A 211 3.72 -25.92 -6.50
C ARG A 211 4.26 -26.79 -7.62
N GLU A 212 5.58 -26.92 -7.74
CA GLU A 212 6.22 -27.76 -8.74
C GLU A 212 6.01 -29.25 -8.45
N GLU A 213 6.10 -29.67 -7.19
CA GLU A 213 5.76 -31.03 -6.76
C GLU A 213 4.30 -31.35 -7.06
N TYR A 214 3.38 -30.45 -6.71
CA TYR A 214 1.96 -30.60 -7.01
C TYR A 214 1.68 -30.64 -8.52
N ALA A 215 2.39 -29.83 -9.32
CA ALA A 215 2.28 -29.83 -10.77
C ALA A 215 2.76 -31.16 -11.37
N ARG A 216 3.87 -31.74 -10.86
CA ARG A 216 4.34 -33.07 -11.28
C ARG A 216 3.34 -34.15 -10.97
N LEU A 217 2.77 -34.15 -9.75
CA LEU A 217 1.74 -35.12 -9.36
C LEU A 217 0.48 -35.00 -10.24
N MET A 218 0.08 -33.77 -10.57
CA MET A 218 -1.03 -33.54 -11.50
C MET A 218 -0.73 -34.02 -12.92
N GLU A 219 0.50 -33.87 -13.39
CA GLU A 219 0.91 -34.38 -14.70
C GLU A 219 0.95 -35.91 -14.73
N GLU A 220 1.47 -36.55 -13.68
CA GLU A 220 1.51 -38.00 -13.52
C GLU A 220 0.09 -38.59 -13.46
N THR A 221 -0.77 -38.04 -12.61
CA THR A 221 -2.17 -38.47 -12.53
C THR A 221 -2.95 -38.21 -13.83
N ALA A 222 -2.60 -37.18 -14.60
CA ALA A 222 -3.17 -36.95 -15.92
C ALA A 222 -2.70 -37.98 -16.95
N LYS A 223 -1.42 -38.39 -16.91
CA LYS A 223 -0.87 -39.47 -17.74
C LYS A 223 -1.54 -40.80 -17.42
N GLU A 224 -1.64 -41.18 -16.15
CA GLU A 224 -2.33 -42.41 -15.73
C GLU A 224 -3.79 -42.43 -16.18
N LYS A 225 -4.51 -41.31 -16.05
CA LYS A 225 -5.89 -41.21 -16.52
C LYS A 225 -5.99 -41.38 -18.04
N LYS A 226 -5.03 -40.81 -18.78
CA LYS A 226 -4.97 -40.93 -20.24
C LYS A 226 -4.67 -42.37 -20.66
N GLU A 227 -3.73 -43.05 -20.01
CA GLU A 227 -3.40 -44.45 -20.26
C GLU A 227 -4.58 -45.36 -19.95
N LYS A 228 -5.23 -45.21 -18.78
CA LYS A 228 -6.44 -45.96 -18.44
C LYS A 228 -7.58 -45.72 -19.44
N TRP A 229 -7.72 -44.50 -19.93
CA TRP A 229 -8.70 -44.17 -20.96
C TRP A 229 -8.36 -44.85 -22.29
N GLN A 230 -7.10 -44.85 -22.70
CA GLN A 230 -6.63 -45.53 -23.91
C GLN A 230 -6.83 -47.05 -23.82
N GLU A 231 -6.43 -47.68 -22.71
CA GLU A 231 -6.62 -49.11 -22.48
C GLU A 231 -8.10 -49.51 -22.49
N SER A 232 -8.96 -48.70 -21.84
CA SER A 232 -10.41 -48.94 -21.83
C SER A 232 -11.00 -48.82 -23.23
N ASN A 233 -10.58 -47.80 -23.98
CA ASN A 233 -11.02 -47.59 -25.36
C ASN A 233 -10.56 -48.72 -26.28
N GLU A 234 -9.30 -49.18 -26.14
CA GLU A 234 -8.78 -50.31 -26.89
C GLU A 234 -9.55 -51.61 -26.58
N LYS A 235 -9.79 -51.90 -25.29
CA LYS A 235 -10.64 -53.03 -24.88
C LYS A 235 -12.04 -52.96 -25.49
N TYR A 236 -12.65 -51.77 -25.50
CA TYR A 236 -13.95 -51.53 -26.12
C TYR A 236 -13.95 -51.78 -27.63
N TYR A 237 -12.91 -51.32 -28.34
CA TYR A 237 -12.76 -51.59 -29.77
C TYR A 237 -12.58 -53.09 -30.05
N GLN A 238 -11.74 -53.77 -29.28
CA GLN A 238 -11.50 -55.21 -29.42
C GLN A 238 -12.77 -56.01 -29.15
N SER A 239 -13.54 -55.68 -28.11
CA SER A 239 -14.81 -56.38 -27.81
C SER A 239 -15.85 -56.15 -28.91
N ASN A 240 -15.98 -54.93 -29.43
CA ASN A 240 -16.91 -54.62 -30.53
C ASN A 240 -16.52 -55.34 -31.83
N LEU A 241 -15.21 -55.42 -32.15
CA LEU A 241 -14.73 -56.21 -33.28
C LEU A 241 -15.06 -57.69 -33.11
N LEU A 242 -14.82 -58.25 -31.93
CA LEU A 242 -15.15 -59.64 -31.62
C LEU A 242 -16.65 -59.92 -31.75
N GLU A 243 -17.50 -59.02 -31.23
CA GLU A 243 -18.96 -59.13 -31.33
C GLU A 243 -19.43 -59.11 -32.79
N LYS A 244 -18.87 -58.22 -33.63
CA LYS A 244 -19.16 -58.21 -35.07
C LYS A 244 -18.78 -59.51 -35.74
N VAL A 245 -17.59 -60.05 -35.44
CA VAL A 245 -17.11 -61.31 -36.00
C VAL A 245 -18.03 -62.47 -35.59
N ILE A 246 -18.39 -62.57 -34.31
CA ILE A 246 -19.33 -63.58 -33.80
C ILE A 246 -20.67 -63.49 -34.53
N ARG A 247 -21.23 -62.28 -34.64
CA ARG A 247 -22.49 -62.05 -35.35
C ARG A 247 -22.42 -62.46 -36.82
N THR A 248 -21.31 -62.20 -37.50
CA THR A 248 -21.09 -62.65 -38.88
C THR A 248 -21.05 -64.17 -38.97
N TYR A 249 -20.37 -64.84 -38.04
CA TYR A 249 -20.34 -66.31 -37.99
C TYR A 249 -21.72 -66.91 -37.70
N GLU A 250 -22.49 -66.35 -36.76
CA GLU A 250 -23.86 -66.81 -36.46
C GLU A 250 -24.79 -66.69 -37.68
N VAL A 251 -24.74 -65.57 -38.40
CA VAL A 251 -25.53 -65.37 -39.63
C VAL A 251 -25.13 -66.38 -40.72
N ASN A 252 -23.83 -66.65 -40.87
CA ASN A 252 -23.32 -67.63 -41.82
C ASN A 252 -23.68 -69.07 -41.42
N PHE A 253 -23.66 -69.39 -40.13
CA PHE A 253 -24.05 -70.71 -39.61
C PHE A 253 -25.56 -70.97 -39.80
N ILE A 254 -26.41 -70.00 -39.45
CA ILE A 254 -27.87 -70.09 -39.63
C ILE A 254 -28.25 -70.21 -41.12
N SER A 255 -27.53 -69.53 -42.01
CA SER A 255 -27.77 -69.65 -43.46
C SER A 255 -27.35 -71.02 -44.01
N GLN A 256 -26.28 -71.64 -43.49
CA GLN A 256 -25.91 -73.01 -43.85
C GLN A 256 -26.92 -74.05 -43.34
N GLU A 257 -27.42 -73.93 -42.10
CA GLU A 257 -28.45 -74.85 -41.58
C GLU A 257 -29.78 -74.76 -42.35
N ARG A 258 -30.19 -73.56 -42.79
CA ARG A 258 -31.38 -73.40 -43.64
C ARG A 258 -31.21 -74.10 -45.00
N VAL A 259 -30.03 -74.04 -45.60
CA VAL A 259 -29.75 -74.74 -46.88
C VAL A 259 -29.80 -76.26 -46.72
N VAL A 260 -29.33 -76.79 -45.58
CA VAL A 260 -29.38 -78.25 -45.30
C VAL A 260 -30.80 -78.73 -44.99
N CYS A 261 -31.63 -77.93 -44.33
CA CYS A 261 -33.04 -78.28 -44.08
C CYS A 261 -33.89 -78.26 -45.36
N PHE A 262 -33.60 -77.36 -46.31
CA PHE A 262 -34.29 -77.35 -47.62
C PHE A 262 -33.88 -78.52 -48.53
N ALA A 263 -32.66 -79.04 -48.39
CA ALA A 263 -32.18 -80.18 -49.18
C ALA A 263 -32.69 -81.57 -48.69
N LYS A 264 -33.46 -81.62 -47.60
CA LYS A 264 -34.02 -82.87 -47.02
C LYS A 264 -35.53 -83.05 -47.26
N THR A 265 -36.15 -82.19 -48.05
CA THR A 265 -37.60 -82.17 -48.32
C THR A 265 -37.99 -82.56 -49.75
N ASP A 266 -37.08 -83.14 -50.52
CA ASP A 266 -37.37 -83.77 -51.82
C ASP A 266 -37.23 -85.30 -51.74
#